data_AF-A0A0F9B1H9-F1
#
_entry.id   AF-A0A0F9B1H9-F1
#
_cell.length_a   1.000
_cell.length_b   1.000
_cell.length_c   1.000
_cell.angle_alpha   90.00
_cell.angle_beta   90.00
_cell.angle_gamma   90.00
#
_symmetry.space_group_name_H-M   'P 1'
#
loop_
_entity.id
_entity.type
_entity.pdbx_description
1 polymer ?
#
loop_
_entity_poly.entity_id
_entity_poly.type
_entity_poly.pdbx_seq_one_letter_code
_entity_poly.pdbx_strand_id
1 'polypeptide(L)'
;MRKGKIKKVVKERYAKIAKEGTSCCPTCGPCGSNIVEQVKNIGYSEKELRNIPESAVMGLGCGNPTALADLKKGETVLDLGAGAGIDVFLAANKVGSLGFVIGVDMTEEMVKK
;
A
#
# COMPACT_ATOMS: atom_id res chain seq x y z
N MET A 1 16.66 -25.33 1.85
CA MET A 1 15.21 -25.47 2.11
C MET A 1 14.52 -24.33 2.90
N ARG A 2 15.16 -23.19 3.27
CA ARG A 2 14.50 -22.14 4.10
C ARG A 2 13.74 -21.03 3.34
N LYS A 3 14.21 -20.59 2.16
CA LYS A 3 13.66 -19.40 1.47
C LYS A 3 12.22 -19.58 0.94
N GLY A 4 11.91 -20.73 0.33
CA GLY A 4 10.57 -21.00 -0.22
C GLY A 4 9.47 -21.04 0.84
N LYS A 5 9.78 -21.59 2.03
CA LYS A 5 8.83 -21.67 3.14
C LYS A 5 8.49 -20.29 3.72
N ILE A 6 9.49 -19.41 3.89
CA ILE A 6 9.27 -18.04 4.37
C ILE A 6 8.42 -17.25 3.37
N LYS A 7 8.78 -17.28 2.08
CA LYS A 7 8.02 -16.59 1.03
C LYS A 7 6.54 -17.03 1.01
N LYS A 8 6.29 -18.33 1.16
CA LYS A 8 4.93 -18.89 1.23
C LYS A 8 4.15 -18.33 2.43
N VAL A 9 4.73 -18.36 3.63
CA VAL A 9 4.08 -17.85 4.85
C VAL A 9 3.77 -16.36 4.74
N VAL A 10 4.70 -15.55 4.22
CA VAL A 10 4.49 -14.11 4.01
C VAL A 10 3.35 -13.88 3.03
N LYS A 11 3.36 -14.55 1.87
CA LYS A 11 2.30 -14.45 0.86
C LYS A 11 0.94 -14.84 1.43
N GLU A 12 0.86 -15.95 2.16
CA GLU A 12 -0.39 -16.42 2.79
C GLU A 12 -0.92 -15.42 3.82
N ARG A 13 -0.04 -14.77 4.60
CA ARG A 13 -0.44 -13.77 5.59
C ARG A 13 -1.08 -12.55 4.94
N TYR A 14 -0.45 -11.99 3.90
CA TYR A 14 -1.00 -10.83 3.19
C TYR A 14 -2.26 -11.18 2.39
N ALA A 15 -2.32 -12.37 1.78
CA ALA A 15 -3.52 -12.86 1.11
C ALA A 15 -4.72 -12.95 2.06
N LYS A 16 -4.50 -13.42 3.29
CA LYS A 16 -5.52 -13.48 4.33
C LYS A 16 -6.03 -12.08 4.70
N ILE A 17 -5.12 -11.12 4.91
CA ILE A 17 -5.48 -9.74 5.25
C ILE A 17 -6.30 -9.08 4.12
N ALA A 18 -5.93 -9.29 2.85
CA ALA A 18 -6.65 -8.74 1.70
C ALA A 18 -8.12 -9.23 1.61
N LYS A 19 -8.34 -10.50 1.96
CA LYS A 19 -9.67 -11.14 1.97
C LYS A 19 -10.50 -10.70 3.18
N GLU A 20 -9.91 -10.69 4.36
CA GLU A 20 -10.62 -10.48 5.63
C GLU A 20 -10.72 -8.99 6.03
N GLY A 21 -9.97 -8.10 5.40
CA GLY A 21 -9.98 -6.66 5.66
C GLY A 21 -9.43 -6.26 7.04
N THR A 22 -8.91 -7.21 7.81
CA THR A 22 -8.38 -6.97 9.16
C THR A 22 -6.92 -7.39 9.25
N SER A 23 -6.09 -6.48 9.74
CA SER A 23 -4.68 -6.75 9.99
C SER A 23 -4.36 -6.55 11.47
N CYS A 24 -4.16 -7.67 12.16
CA CYS A 24 -3.40 -7.69 13.41
C CYS A 24 -1.91 -7.69 13.06
N CYS A 25 -1.36 -6.52 12.75
CA CYS A 25 0.07 -6.31 12.65
C CYS A 25 0.58 -5.80 14.01
N PRO A 26 1.37 -6.59 14.78
CA PRO A 26 1.82 -6.22 16.13
C PRO A 26 2.63 -4.90 16.18
N THR A 27 3.30 -4.56 15.09
CA THR A 27 4.13 -3.35 14.97
C THR A 27 3.38 -2.15 14.38
N CYS A 28 2.19 -2.35 13.81
CA CYS A 28 1.47 -1.31 13.09
C CYS A 28 0.32 -0.67 13.90
N GLY A 29 -0.02 -1.24 15.07
CA GLY A 29 -1.05 -0.73 15.98
C GLY A 29 -1.89 -1.86 16.61
N PRO A 30 -2.73 -1.57 17.62
CA PRO A 30 -3.63 -2.56 18.18
C PRO A 30 -4.60 -3.08 17.12
N CYS A 31 -4.89 -4.38 17.17
CA CYS A 31 -5.88 -5.02 16.29
C CYS A 31 -7.21 -4.27 16.32
N GLY A 32 -7.69 -3.81 15.16
CA GLY A 32 -8.99 -3.12 15.05
C GLY A 32 -8.93 -1.61 15.27
N SER A 33 -7.75 -0.99 15.25
CA SER A 33 -7.64 0.46 15.13
C SER A 33 -8.27 0.96 13.84
N ASN A 34 -8.75 2.21 13.87
CA ASN A 34 -9.28 2.89 12.69
C ASN A 34 -8.17 2.99 11.63
N ILE A 35 -8.34 2.28 10.51
CA ILE A 35 -7.36 2.23 9.41
C ILE A 35 -7.00 3.64 8.94
N VAL A 36 -8.00 4.54 8.88
CA VAL A 36 -7.81 5.93 8.46
C VAL A 36 -6.91 6.68 9.44
N GLU A 37 -7.07 6.48 10.73
CA GLU A 37 -6.21 7.09 11.76
C GLU A 37 -4.79 6.53 11.69
N GLN A 38 -4.66 5.23 11.46
CA GLN A 38 -3.37 4.56 11.29
C GLN A 38 -2.58 5.14 10.10
N VAL A 39 -3.20 5.29 8.92
CA VAL A 39 -2.51 5.86 7.76
C VAL A 39 -2.21 7.35 7.93
N LYS A 40 -3.04 8.10 8.67
CA LYS A 40 -2.73 9.49 9.03
C LYS A 40 -1.48 9.59 9.90
N ASN A 41 -1.37 8.72 10.91
CA ASN A 41 -0.19 8.67 11.79
C ASN A 41 1.09 8.28 11.04
N ILE A 42 0.96 7.54 9.93
CA ILE A 42 2.07 7.20 9.03
C ILE A 42 2.50 8.39 8.15
N GLY A 43 1.63 9.41 8.00
CA GLY A 43 1.95 10.65 7.29
C GLY A 43 1.14 10.88 6.01
N TYR A 44 0.06 10.13 5.78
CA TYR A 44 -0.88 10.43 4.68
C TYR A 44 -1.92 11.48 5.12
N SER A 45 -2.13 12.51 4.31
CA SER A 45 -3.13 13.54 4.58
C SER A 45 -4.54 13.05 4.24
N GLU A 46 -5.57 13.63 4.88
CA GLU A 46 -6.96 13.36 4.51
C GLU A 46 -7.26 13.66 3.04
N LYS A 47 -6.62 14.70 2.50
CA LYS A 47 -6.82 15.09 1.11
C LYS A 47 -6.29 14.02 0.16
N GLU A 48 -5.14 13.42 0.47
CA GLU A 48 -4.57 12.32 -0.30
C GLU A 48 -5.48 11.10 -0.29
N LEU A 49 -5.95 10.70 0.89
CA LEU A 49 -6.82 9.52 1.06
C LEU A 49 -8.16 9.65 0.33
N ARG A 50 -8.72 10.86 0.24
CA ARG A 50 -9.97 11.13 -0.50
C ARG A 50 -9.81 11.04 -2.03
N ASN A 51 -8.58 11.12 -2.55
CA ASN A 51 -8.31 11.16 -3.99
C ASN A 51 -7.85 9.80 -4.56
N ILE A 52 -8.00 8.73 -3.78
CA ILE A 52 -7.64 7.36 -4.17
C ILE A 52 -8.77 6.38 -3.80
N PRO A 53 -8.82 5.18 -4.38
CA PRO A 53 -9.82 4.17 -4.00
C PRO A 53 -9.71 3.80 -2.53
N GLU A 54 -10.85 3.72 -1.82
CA GLU A 54 -10.88 3.31 -0.42
C GLU A 54 -10.29 1.92 -0.21
N SER A 55 -10.50 1.01 -1.17
CA SER A 55 -9.97 -0.35 -1.12
C SER A 55 -8.45 -0.44 -1.16
N ALA A 56 -7.77 0.62 -1.62
CA ALA A 56 -6.31 0.73 -1.61
C ALA A 56 -5.74 1.03 -0.21
N VAL A 57 -6.56 1.58 0.70
CA VAL A 57 -6.14 2.04 2.03
C VAL A 57 -6.28 0.89 3.03
N MET A 58 -5.25 0.06 3.15
CA MET A 58 -5.27 -1.14 4.01
C MET A 58 -4.49 -1.01 5.33
N GLY A 59 -3.79 0.10 5.58
CA GLY A 59 -3.10 0.34 6.86
C GLY A 59 -1.90 -0.60 7.12
N LEU A 60 -1.27 -1.12 6.07
CA LEU A 60 -0.16 -2.10 6.17
C LEU A 60 1.23 -1.49 5.97
N GLY A 61 1.30 -0.21 5.60
CA GLY A 61 2.55 0.49 5.37
C GLY A 61 3.19 1.00 6.67
N CYS A 62 4.44 1.43 6.56
CA CYS A 62 5.19 2.05 7.67
C CYS A 62 5.66 3.48 7.37
N GLY A 63 5.37 4.02 6.18
CA GLY A 63 5.75 5.37 5.77
C GLY A 63 4.87 5.90 4.63
N ASN A 64 5.12 7.15 4.25
CA ASN A 64 4.57 7.80 3.05
C ASN A 64 5.71 8.12 2.06
N PRO A 65 6.13 7.15 1.22
CA PRO A 65 7.14 7.37 0.18
C PRO A 65 6.83 8.53 -0.75
N THR A 66 5.55 8.73 -1.10
CA THR A 66 5.17 9.80 -2.03
C THR A 66 5.38 11.20 -1.46
N ALA A 67 5.36 11.38 -0.14
CA ALA A 67 5.67 12.66 0.51
C ALA A 67 7.17 12.98 0.50
N LEU A 68 8.02 11.96 0.48
CA LEU A 68 9.48 12.10 0.49
C LEU A 68 10.06 12.15 -0.93
N ALA A 69 9.43 11.47 -1.88
CA ALA A 69 9.82 11.45 -3.27
C ALA A 69 9.36 12.74 -3.97
N ASP A 70 10.30 13.47 -4.57
CA ASP A 70 10.04 14.67 -5.35
C ASP A 70 9.56 14.32 -6.78
N LEU A 71 8.48 13.54 -6.85
CA LEU A 71 7.92 13.00 -8.09
C LEU A 71 7.52 14.13 -9.06
N LYS A 72 7.95 14.02 -10.31
CA LYS A 72 7.69 14.99 -11.37
C LYS A 72 6.66 14.48 -12.37
N LYS A 73 6.01 15.44 -13.03
CA LYS A 73 5.05 15.13 -14.10
C LYS A 73 5.77 14.39 -15.24
N GLY A 74 5.15 13.33 -15.74
CA GLY A 74 5.70 12.52 -16.83
C GLY A 74 6.66 11.41 -16.39
N GLU A 75 6.98 11.30 -15.11
CA GLU A 75 7.86 10.23 -14.63
C GLU A 75 7.20 8.85 -14.67
N THR A 76 8.04 7.83 -14.78
CA THR A 76 7.65 6.43 -14.58
C THR A 76 8.13 5.96 -13.22
N VAL A 77 7.20 5.49 -12.39
CA VAL A 77 7.46 5.06 -11.01
C VAL A 77 7.21 3.56 -10.88
N LEU A 78 8.08 2.86 -10.15
CA LEU A 78 7.92 1.45 -9.78
C LEU A 78 7.78 1.34 -8.27
N ASP A 79 6.67 0.77 -7.82
CA ASP A 79 6.39 0.48 -6.42
C ASP A 79 6.52 -1.02 -6.14
N LEU A 80 7.36 -1.38 -5.17
CA LEU A 80 7.72 -2.76 -4.84
C LEU A 80 7.10 -3.17 -3.51
N GLY A 81 6.16 -4.11 -3.56
CA GLY A 81 5.29 -4.41 -2.41
C GLY A 81 4.10 -3.47 -2.34
N ALA A 82 3.52 -3.15 -3.50
CA ALA A 82 2.47 -2.14 -3.66
C ALA A 82 1.19 -2.46 -2.87
N GLY A 83 0.98 -3.71 -2.46
CA GLY A 83 -0.24 -4.13 -1.77
C GLY A 83 -1.48 -3.80 -2.60
N ALA A 84 -2.47 -3.17 -1.97
CA ALA A 84 -3.68 -2.68 -2.64
C ALA A 84 -3.50 -1.32 -3.34
N GLY A 85 -2.30 -0.74 -3.31
CA GLY A 85 -1.90 0.35 -4.20
C GLY A 85 -1.99 1.77 -3.65
N ILE A 86 -2.00 1.99 -2.32
CA ILE A 86 -2.04 3.36 -1.74
C ILE A 86 -0.98 4.28 -2.36
N ASP A 87 0.28 3.84 -2.39
CA ASP A 87 1.39 4.61 -2.95
C ASP A 87 1.30 4.72 -4.48
N VAL A 88 0.84 3.65 -5.16
CA VAL A 88 0.63 3.64 -6.61
C VAL A 88 -0.35 4.74 -7.05
N PHE A 89 -1.51 4.81 -6.40
CA PHE A 89 -2.55 5.80 -6.75
C PHE A 89 -2.12 7.22 -6.38
N LEU A 90 -1.43 7.39 -5.25
CA LEU A 90 -0.91 8.71 -4.85
C LEU A 90 0.21 9.18 -5.77
N ALA A 91 1.12 8.30 -6.17
CA ALA A 91 2.15 8.61 -7.16
C ALA A 91 1.53 8.94 -8.52
N ALA A 92 0.47 8.22 -8.94
CA ALA A 92 -0.23 8.47 -10.20
C ALA A 92 -0.79 9.90 -10.25
N ASN A 93 -1.37 10.36 -9.14
CA ASN A 93 -1.86 11.74 -9.00
C ASN A 93 -0.72 12.78 -9.13
N LYS A 94 0.52 12.45 -8.72
CA LYS A 94 1.68 13.37 -8.79
C LYS A 94 2.32 13.40 -10.18
N VAL A 95 2.54 12.24 -10.81
CA VAL A 95 3.16 12.15 -12.14
C VAL A 95 2.21 12.56 -13.27
N GLY A 96 0.91 12.54 -13.00
CA GLY A 96 -0.13 13.02 -13.92
C GLY A 96 -0.30 12.16 -15.17
N SER A 97 -1.14 12.61 -16.10
CA SER A 97 -1.56 11.84 -17.28
C SER A 97 -0.45 11.51 -18.29
N LEU A 98 0.70 12.16 -18.18
CA LEU A 98 1.87 11.89 -19.03
C LEU A 98 2.85 10.89 -18.38
N GLY A 99 2.64 10.56 -17.11
CA GLY A 99 3.48 9.62 -16.36
C GLY A 99 2.83 8.25 -16.22
N PHE A 100 3.59 7.31 -15.66
CA PHE A 100 3.14 5.95 -15.41
C PHE A 100 3.56 5.51 -14.02
N VAL A 101 2.71 4.70 -13.37
CA VAL A 101 3.06 4.07 -12.09
C VAL A 101 2.74 2.59 -12.18
N ILE A 102 3.73 1.76 -11.82
CA ILE A 102 3.65 0.31 -11.89
C ILE A 102 3.79 -0.22 -10.48
N GLY A 103 2.71 -0.81 -9.96
CA GLY A 103 2.73 -1.54 -8.69
C GLY A 103 3.07 -3.00 -8.91
N VAL A 104 4.02 -3.54 -8.13
CA VAL A 104 4.35 -4.97 -8.13
C VAL A 104 4.11 -5.53 -6.74
N ASP A 105 3.24 -6.53 -6.64
CA ASP A 105 3.03 -7.31 -5.41
C ASP A 105 3.08 -8.81 -5.71
N MET A 106 3.52 -9.61 -4.72
CA MET A 106 3.57 -11.06 -4.84
C MET A 106 2.22 -11.74 -4.56
N THR A 107 1.27 -10.99 -4.02
CA THR A 107 -0.01 -11.44 -3.47
C THR A 107 -1.12 -11.06 -4.44
N GLU A 108 -1.68 -12.06 -5.12
CA GLU A 108 -2.71 -11.84 -6.14
C GLU A 108 -3.96 -11.17 -5.57
N GLU A 109 -4.31 -11.50 -4.32
CA GLU A 109 -5.48 -10.93 -3.66
C GLU A 109 -5.32 -9.47 -3.26
N MET A 110 -4.07 -9.00 -3.10
CA MET A 110 -3.81 -7.56 -2.95
C MET A 110 -4.02 -6.83 -4.28
N VAL A 111 -3.53 -7.42 -5.38
CA VAL A 111 -3.64 -6.82 -6.73
C VAL A 111 -5.10 -6.78 -7.22
N LYS A 112 -5.96 -7.69 -6.77
CA LYS A 112 -7.38 -7.75 -7.14
C LYS A 112 -8.31 -6.89 -6.26
N LYS A 113 -7.77 -6.16 -5.28
CA LYS A 113 -8.54 -5.39 -4.31
C LYS A 113 -9.07 -4.08 -4.89
#